data_AF-A0A1G3M6D1-F1
#
_entry.id   AF-A0A1G3M6D1-F1
#
_cell.length_a   1.000
_cell.length_b   1.000
_cell.length_c   1.000
_cell.angle_alpha   90.00
_cell.angle_beta   90.00
_cell.angle_gamma   90.00
#
_symmetry.space_group_name_H-M   'P 1'
#
loop_
_entity.id
_entity.type
_entity.pdbx_description
1 polymer ?
#
loop_
_entity_poly.entity_id
_entity_poly.type
_entity_poly.pdbx_seq_one_letter_code
_entity_poly.pdbx_strand_id
1 'polypeptide(L)'
;MSSHTEKEVVESTEGITSYGYIVKNSGETVLIASIKMAFRLFEAKQQEKTKRLALKESEEKYRRLIENLPDIIYVFSDRRGCIFNSPSVEGILGYSVEQLYADPFLWNSSIHEDDKPRVEKAIDEAIRGSPFTIEYRIRDADGVEHWFLDRMIERRVVDGEILMEGFASDITVRKREEATLLKKIDELERVHRLTVDRELTMVALKKDINALLRRCGEADRYTTRSLSREQ
;
A
#
# COMPACT_ATOMS: atom_id res chain seq x y z
N MET A 1 19.71 -32.88 63.93
CA MET A 1 19.51 -33.57 62.64
C MET A 1 18.09 -33.32 62.11
N SER A 2 17.71 -32.07 61.82
CA SER A 2 16.32 -31.74 61.41
C SER A 2 16.21 -30.72 60.26
N SER A 3 17.32 -30.39 59.59
CA SER A 3 17.32 -29.36 58.52
C SER A 3 17.20 -29.93 57.11
N HIS A 4 17.65 -31.18 56.87
CA HIS A 4 17.60 -31.80 55.55
C HIS A 4 16.21 -32.36 55.23
N THR A 5 15.49 -32.86 56.23
CA THR A 5 14.17 -33.49 56.07
C THR A 5 13.08 -32.48 55.69
N GLU A 6 13.16 -31.22 56.14
CA GLU A 6 12.18 -30.20 55.78
C GLU A 6 12.29 -29.75 54.32
N LYS A 7 13.50 -29.71 53.76
CA LYS A 7 13.74 -29.22 52.38
C LYS A 7 13.25 -30.23 51.32
N GLU A 8 13.50 -31.53 51.54
CA GLU A 8 12.98 -32.60 50.69
C GLU A 8 11.45 -32.72 50.77
N VAL A 9 10.86 -32.49 51.95
CA VAL A 9 9.40 -32.50 52.12
C VAL A 9 8.74 -31.30 51.42
N VAL A 10 9.41 -30.13 51.40
CA VAL A 10 8.96 -28.95 50.62
C VAL A 10 8.97 -29.24 49.13
N GLU A 11 10.08 -29.77 48.58
CA GLU A 11 10.19 -30.09 47.14
C GLU A 11 9.21 -31.19 46.72
N SER A 12 8.98 -32.19 47.58
CA SER A 12 7.99 -33.25 47.37
C SER A 12 6.54 -32.74 47.39
N THR A 13 6.22 -31.78 48.27
CA THR A 13 4.86 -31.22 48.38
C THR A 13 4.53 -30.18 47.31
N GLU A 14 5.53 -29.52 46.71
CA GLU A 14 5.33 -28.63 45.55
C GLU A 14 4.72 -29.35 44.33
N GLY A 15 4.94 -30.66 44.19
CA GLY A 15 4.32 -31.49 43.15
C GLY A 15 2.87 -31.91 43.41
N ILE A 16 2.41 -31.86 44.68
CA ILE A 16 1.10 -32.40 45.11
C ILE A 16 0.01 -31.32 45.09
N THR A 17 0.33 -30.06 45.38
CA THR A 17 -0.65 -28.96 45.46
C THR A 17 -0.94 -28.29 44.12
N SER A 18 -1.01 -29.07 43.03
CA SER A 18 -1.43 -28.57 41.71
C SER A 18 -2.94 -28.25 41.66
N TYR A 19 -3.73 -28.79 42.59
CA TYR A 19 -5.15 -28.47 42.72
C TYR A 19 -5.38 -27.44 43.83
N GLY A 20 -5.98 -26.31 43.45
CA GLY A 20 -6.15 -25.08 44.26
C GLY A 20 -7.09 -25.17 45.46
N TYR A 21 -6.88 -26.14 46.34
CA TYR A 21 -7.54 -26.21 47.65
C TYR A 21 -6.52 -25.97 48.76
N ILE A 22 -6.79 -24.98 49.62
CA ILE A 22 -6.04 -24.80 50.87
C ILE A 22 -6.50 -25.92 51.82
N VAL A 23 -5.63 -26.89 52.10
CA VAL A 23 -5.90 -27.93 53.08
C VAL A 23 -5.81 -27.30 54.47
N LYS A 24 -6.94 -27.11 55.16
CA LYS A 24 -6.93 -26.71 56.57
C LYS A 24 -6.39 -27.87 57.43
N ASN A 25 -5.54 -27.56 58.40
CA ASN A 25 -4.77 -28.51 59.25
C ASN A 25 -3.55 -29.18 58.60
N SER A 26 -3.02 -28.66 57.50
CA SER A 26 -1.71 -29.07 57.00
C SER A 26 -0.58 -28.39 57.80
N GLY A 27 0.54 -29.09 58.04
CA GLY A 27 1.71 -28.51 58.73
C GLY A 27 2.18 -27.19 58.11
N GLU A 28 2.87 -26.34 58.88
CA GLU A 28 3.29 -24.98 58.51
C GLU A 28 3.92 -24.90 57.11
N THR A 29 4.74 -25.89 56.76
CA THR A 29 5.37 -26.05 55.45
C THR A 29 4.39 -26.08 54.27
N VAL A 30 3.30 -26.84 54.38
CA VAL A 30 2.29 -27.00 53.33
C VAL A 30 1.46 -25.73 53.19
N LEU A 31 1.19 -25.05 54.31
CA LEU A 31 0.51 -23.75 54.30
C LEU A 31 1.35 -22.69 53.59
N ILE A 32 2.65 -22.61 53.89
CA ILE A 32 3.58 -21.69 53.23
C ILE A 32 3.70 -21.99 51.72
N ALA A 33 3.80 -23.27 51.34
CA ALA A 33 3.84 -23.68 49.93
C ALA A 33 2.55 -23.30 49.18
N SER A 34 1.39 -23.52 49.81
CA SER A 34 0.08 -23.16 49.24
C SER A 34 -0.06 -21.64 49.05
N ILE A 35 0.40 -20.84 50.01
CA ILE A 35 0.41 -19.37 49.90
C ILE A 35 1.33 -18.91 48.77
N LYS A 36 2.56 -19.45 48.68
CA LYS A 36 3.49 -19.13 47.58
C LYS A 36 2.91 -19.52 46.22
N MET A 37 2.23 -20.66 46.12
CA MET A 37 1.57 -21.08 44.89
C MET A 37 0.42 -20.13 44.50
N ALA A 38 -0.41 -19.73 45.47
CA ALA A 38 -1.48 -18.75 45.23
C ALA A 38 -0.93 -17.42 44.70
N PHE A 39 0.18 -16.93 45.25
CA PHE A 39 0.86 -15.73 44.74
C PHE A 39 1.40 -15.94 43.32
N ARG A 40 2.09 -17.07 43.03
CA ARG A 40 2.56 -17.39 41.67
C ARG A 40 1.43 -17.44 40.64
N LEU A 41 0.32 -18.07 40.98
CA LEU A 41 -0.87 -18.14 40.10
C LEU A 41 -1.51 -16.76 39.89
N PHE A 42 -1.56 -15.94 40.94
CA PHE A 42 -2.05 -14.57 40.83
C PHE A 42 -1.15 -13.73 39.90
N GLU A 43 0.17 -13.79 40.08
CA GLU A 43 1.14 -13.10 39.23
C GLU A 43 1.06 -13.55 37.77
N ALA A 44 0.99 -14.87 37.53
CA ALA A 44 0.82 -15.42 36.19
C ALA A 44 -0.47 -14.91 35.51
N LYS A 45 -1.59 -14.88 36.26
CA LYS A 45 -2.86 -14.36 35.78
C LYS A 45 -2.83 -12.86 35.52
N GLN A 46 -2.13 -12.07 36.34
CA GLN A 46 -1.92 -10.65 36.09
C GLN A 46 -1.06 -10.43 34.84
N GLN A 47 0.01 -11.20 34.67
CA GLN A 47 0.87 -11.11 33.49
C GLN A 47 0.12 -11.47 32.21
N GLU A 48 -0.69 -12.52 32.22
CA GLU A 48 -1.56 -12.89 31.10
C GLU A 48 -2.55 -11.77 30.77
N LYS A 49 -3.20 -11.19 31.78
CA LYS A 49 -4.12 -10.07 31.60
C LYS A 49 -3.43 -8.84 30.99
N THR A 50 -2.25 -8.48 31.47
CA THR A 50 -1.47 -7.35 30.95
C THR A 50 -1.02 -7.60 29.52
N LYS A 51 -0.52 -8.80 29.20
CA LYS A 51 -0.15 -9.19 27.83
C LYS A 51 -1.36 -9.12 26.90
N ARG A 52 -2.52 -9.60 27.33
CA ARG A 52 -3.76 -9.56 26.55
C ARG A 52 -4.24 -8.13 26.32
N LEU A 53 -4.17 -7.27 27.34
CA LEU A 53 -4.53 -5.86 27.20
C LEU A 53 -3.58 -5.14 26.24
N ALA A 54 -2.26 -5.32 26.41
CA ALA A 54 -1.25 -4.73 25.53
C ALA A 54 -1.40 -5.21 24.08
N LEU A 55 -1.71 -6.49 23.86
CA LEU A 55 -2.00 -7.03 22.53
C LEU A 55 -3.24 -6.35 21.93
N LYS A 56 -4.33 -6.27 22.70
CA LYS A 56 -5.57 -5.62 22.26
C LYS A 56 -5.35 -4.14 21.91
N GLU A 57 -4.62 -3.40 22.74
CA GLU A 57 -4.28 -1.99 22.48
C GLU A 57 -3.43 -1.83 21.21
N SER A 58 -2.49 -2.74 21.00
CA SER A 58 -1.65 -2.78 19.80
C SER A 58 -2.48 -3.08 18.55
N GLU A 59 -3.35 -4.09 18.59
CA GLU A 59 -4.28 -4.44 17.51
C GLU A 59 -5.23 -3.29 17.17
N GLU A 60 -5.82 -2.62 18.18
CA GLU A 60 -6.68 -1.46 17.98
C GLU A 60 -5.92 -0.26 17.41
N LYS A 61 -4.66 -0.08 17.79
CA LYS A 61 -3.79 0.94 17.20
C LYS A 61 -3.51 0.64 15.72
N TYR A 62 -3.12 -0.59 15.40
CA TYR A 62 -2.86 -0.97 14.01
C TYR A 62 -4.12 -0.92 13.15
N ARG A 63 -5.25 -1.39 13.66
CA ARG A 63 -6.55 -1.30 12.98
C ARG A 63 -6.89 0.14 12.61
N ARG A 64 -6.77 1.08 13.55
CA ARG A 64 -7.03 2.50 13.28
C ARG A 64 -6.08 3.08 12.23
N LEU A 65 -4.82 2.65 12.19
CA LEU A 65 -3.88 3.12 11.17
C LEU A 65 -4.25 2.60 9.79
N ILE A 66 -4.65 1.33 9.69
CA ILE A 66 -5.03 0.68 8.43
C ILE A 66 -6.35 1.25 7.90
N GLU A 67 -7.35 1.46 8.74
CA GLU A 67 -8.67 1.98 8.35
C GLU A 67 -8.62 3.43 7.82
N ASN A 68 -7.58 4.19 8.18
CA ASN A 68 -7.42 5.58 7.72
C ASN A 68 -6.40 5.73 6.57
N LEU A 69 -5.77 4.64 6.12
CA LEU A 69 -4.89 4.68 4.97
C LEU A 69 -5.73 4.68 3.68
N PRO A 70 -5.45 5.60 2.73
CA PRO A 70 -6.12 5.64 1.43
C PRO A 70 -5.68 4.49 0.50
N ASP A 71 -4.89 3.55 1.01
CA ASP A 71 -4.37 2.40 0.28
C ASP A 71 -5.10 1.13 0.72
N ILE A 72 -5.29 0.21 -0.23
CA ILE A 72 -5.84 -1.11 0.03
C ILE A 72 -4.68 -2.02 0.41
N ILE A 73 -4.71 -2.59 1.61
CA ILE A 73 -3.71 -3.56 2.07
C ILE A 73 -4.26 -4.96 1.80
N TYR A 74 -3.45 -5.83 1.20
CA TYR A 74 -3.88 -7.17 0.84
C TYR A 74 -2.87 -8.24 1.27
N VAL A 75 -3.41 -9.45 1.47
CA VAL A 75 -2.64 -10.70 1.49
C VAL A 75 -3.23 -11.62 0.42
N PHE A 76 -2.39 -12.03 -0.51
CA PHE A 76 -2.74 -12.91 -1.61
C PHE A 76 -1.97 -14.22 -1.52
N SER A 77 -2.63 -15.32 -1.85
CA SER A 77 -2.06 -16.65 -1.96
C SER A 77 -2.06 -17.15 -3.39
N ASP A 78 -0.95 -17.76 -3.79
CA ASP A 78 -0.82 -18.45 -5.08
C ASP A 78 -1.79 -19.63 -5.26
N ARG A 79 -2.36 -20.15 -4.17
CA ARG A 79 -3.30 -21.29 -4.18
C ARG A 79 -4.74 -20.89 -3.89
N ARG A 80 -4.94 -20.02 -2.90
CA ARG A 80 -6.26 -19.65 -2.36
C ARG A 80 -6.78 -18.32 -2.90
N GLY A 81 -5.96 -17.53 -3.57
CA GLY A 81 -6.31 -16.18 -4.01
C GLY A 81 -6.30 -15.19 -2.83
N CYS A 82 -7.24 -14.25 -2.80
CA CYS A 82 -7.37 -13.30 -1.70
C CYS A 82 -7.56 -13.99 -0.33
N ILE A 83 -6.67 -13.71 0.62
CA ILE A 83 -6.77 -14.11 2.03
C ILE A 83 -7.26 -12.96 2.91
N PHE A 84 -6.79 -11.76 2.61
CA PHE A 84 -7.11 -10.55 3.36
C PHE A 84 -7.17 -9.37 2.42
N ASN A 85 -8.13 -8.48 2.65
CA ASN A 85 -8.19 -7.14 2.09
C ASN A 85 -8.60 -6.16 3.19
N SER A 86 -7.98 -4.98 3.22
CA SER A 86 -8.40 -3.92 4.15
C SER A 86 -9.80 -3.40 3.80
N PRO A 87 -10.60 -2.95 4.80
CA PRO A 87 -11.93 -2.40 4.57
C PRO A 87 -11.96 -1.19 3.62
N SER A 88 -10.82 -0.51 3.41
CA SER A 88 -10.69 0.61 2.47
C SER A 88 -11.11 0.26 1.04
N VAL A 89 -11.07 -1.02 0.66
CA VAL A 89 -11.53 -1.48 -0.66
C VAL A 89 -12.99 -1.14 -0.95
N GLU A 90 -13.85 -1.14 0.08
CA GLU A 90 -15.28 -0.83 -0.07
C GLU A 90 -15.48 0.62 -0.50
N GLY A 91 -14.72 1.55 0.09
CA GLY A 91 -14.82 2.97 -0.22
C GLY A 91 -14.21 3.34 -1.57
N ILE A 92 -13.28 2.52 -2.09
CA ILE A 92 -12.53 2.83 -3.32
C ILE A 92 -13.12 2.11 -4.54
N LEU A 93 -13.44 0.82 -4.41
CA LEU A 93 -13.92 -0.03 -5.50
C LEU A 93 -15.37 -0.50 -5.35
N GLY A 94 -16.04 -0.17 -4.25
CA GLY A 94 -17.45 -0.56 -4.04
C GLY A 94 -17.69 -2.06 -3.81
N TYR A 95 -16.64 -2.89 -3.81
CA TYR A 95 -16.73 -4.30 -3.45
C TYR A 95 -16.65 -4.46 -1.94
N SER A 96 -17.58 -5.20 -1.37
CA SER A 96 -17.50 -5.60 0.04
C SER A 96 -16.35 -6.58 0.25
N VAL A 97 -15.76 -6.56 1.45
CA VAL A 97 -14.69 -7.52 1.79
C VAL A 97 -15.19 -8.97 1.68
N GLU A 98 -16.46 -9.22 2.01
CA GLU A 98 -17.09 -10.54 1.88
C GLU A 98 -17.21 -11.00 0.43
N GLN A 99 -17.44 -10.09 -0.52
CA GLN A 99 -17.47 -10.43 -1.94
C GLN A 99 -16.08 -10.89 -2.43
N LEU A 100 -15.02 -10.19 -2.00
CA LEU A 100 -13.64 -10.57 -2.32
C LEU A 100 -13.22 -11.89 -1.68
N TYR A 101 -13.79 -12.25 -0.52
CA TYR A 101 -13.55 -13.55 0.10
C TYR A 101 -14.39 -14.68 -0.51
N ALA A 102 -15.59 -14.36 -1.00
CA ALA A 102 -16.45 -15.32 -1.70
C ALA A 102 -15.93 -15.67 -3.11
N ASP A 103 -15.35 -14.69 -3.79
CA ASP A 103 -14.63 -14.87 -5.05
C ASP A 103 -13.19 -14.36 -4.92
N PRO A 104 -12.24 -15.24 -4.53
CA PRO A 104 -10.84 -14.86 -4.31
C PRO A 104 -10.11 -14.32 -5.54
N PHE A 105 -10.68 -14.45 -6.74
CA PHE A 105 -10.13 -13.96 -8.01
C PHE A 105 -10.90 -12.76 -8.57
N LEU A 106 -11.90 -12.24 -7.85
CA LEU A 106 -12.70 -11.08 -8.27
C LEU A 106 -11.82 -9.91 -8.64
N TRP A 107 -10.81 -9.59 -7.80
CA TRP A 107 -9.83 -8.54 -8.09
C TRP A 107 -9.14 -8.73 -9.45
N ASN A 108 -8.58 -9.92 -9.70
CA ASN A 108 -7.90 -10.25 -10.96
C ASN A 108 -8.85 -10.18 -12.16
N SER A 109 -10.11 -10.59 -11.97
CA SER A 109 -11.12 -10.57 -13.02
C SER A 109 -11.49 -9.14 -13.44
N SER A 110 -11.47 -8.20 -12.48
CA SER A 110 -11.80 -6.79 -12.63
C SER A 110 -10.68 -5.95 -13.26
N ILE A 111 -9.47 -6.50 -13.41
CA ILE A 111 -8.36 -5.84 -14.11
C ILE A 111 -8.75 -5.62 -15.58
N HIS A 112 -8.39 -4.47 -16.13
CA HIS A 112 -8.62 -4.15 -17.53
C HIS A 112 -7.91 -5.17 -18.46
N GLU A 113 -8.59 -5.60 -19.52
CA GLU A 113 -8.12 -6.68 -20.40
C GLU A 113 -6.72 -6.46 -20.97
N ASP A 114 -6.43 -5.26 -21.47
CA ASP A 114 -5.08 -4.90 -21.96
C ASP A 114 -3.97 -5.02 -20.92
N ASP A 115 -4.29 -4.88 -19.63
CA ASP A 115 -3.32 -4.90 -18.54
C ASP A 115 -3.12 -6.31 -17.96
N LYS A 116 -4.08 -7.24 -18.17
CA LYS A 116 -4.04 -8.61 -17.63
C LYS A 116 -2.73 -9.35 -17.93
N PRO A 117 -2.23 -9.43 -19.19
CA PRO A 117 -1.02 -10.19 -19.48
C PRO A 117 0.21 -9.66 -18.72
N ARG A 118 0.25 -8.35 -18.49
CA ARG A 118 1.37 -7.70 -17.78
C ARG A 118 1.29 -7.94 -16.28
N VAL A 119 0.09 -7.92 -15.71
CA VAL A 119 -0.13 -8.21 -14.28
C VAL A 119 0.12 -9.68 -13.98
N GLU A 120 -0.41 -10.60 -14.80
CA GLU A 120 -0.17 -12.05 -14.67
C GLU A 120 1.32 -12.37 -14.68
N LYS A 121 2.07 -11.79 -15.63
CA LYS A 121 3.53 -11.94 -15.67
C LYS A 121 4.20 -11.43 -14.39
N ALA A 122 3.78 -10.28 -13.86
CA ALA A 122 4.34 -9.74 -12.62
C ALA A 122 4.05 -10.65 -11.42
N ILE A 123 2.85 -11.23 -11.34
CA ILE A 123 2.47 -12.21 -10.31
C ILE A 123 3.33 -13.48 -10.46
N ASP A 124 3.53 -14.00 -11.66
CA ASP A 124 4.37 -15.18 -11.90
C ASP A 124 5.84 -14.96 -11.52
N GLU A 125 6.35 -13.74 -11.73
CA GLU A 125 7.69 -13.33 -11.28
C GLU A 125 7.74 -13.20 -9.75
N ALA A 126 6.68 -12.69 -9.13
CA ALA A 126 6.52 -12.58 -7.68
C ALA A 126 6.48 -13.94 -6.99
N ILE A 127 5.73 -14.88 -7.54
CA ILE A 127 5.70 -16.27 -7.10
C ILE A 127 7.10 -16.88 -7.14
N ARG A 128 7.93 -16.53 -8.13
CA ARG A 128 9.34 -16.96 -8.23
C ARG A 128 10.32 -16.19 -7.35
N GLY A 129 9.86 -15.16 -6.63
CA GLY A 129 10.64 -14.42 -5.63
C GLY A 129 11.06 -13.02 -6.04
N SER A 130 10.59 -12.51 -7.18
CA SER A 130 10.90 -11.13 -7.62
C SER A 130 9.85 -10.14 -7.12
N PRO A 131 10.21 -9.10 -6.34
CA PRO A 131 9.23 -8.10 -5.94
C PRO A 131 8.71 -7.34 -7.15
N PHE A 132 7.44 -6.91 -7.10
CA PHE A 132 6.86 -6.10 -8.15
C PHE A 132 6.35 -4.76 -7.64
N THR A 133 6.40 -3.77 -8.53
CA THR A 133 5.67 -2.51 -8.45
C THR A 133 5.10 -2.26 -9.82
N ILE A 134 3.78 -2.21 -9.93
CA ILE A 134 3.10 -2.15 -11.22
C ILE A 134 1.93 -1.15 -11.16
N GLU A 135 1.71 -0.42 -12.26
CA GLU A 135 0.51 0.39 -12.44
C GLU A 135 -0.44 -0.31 -13.39
N TYR A 136 -1.73 -0.45 -13.05
CA TYR A 136 -2.73 -1.06 -13.93
C TYR A 136 -4.12 -0.47 -13.70
N ARG A 137 -5.03 -0.72 -14.64
CA ARG A 137 -6.43 -0.32 -14.54
C ARG A 137 -7.28 -1.44 -13.96
N ILE A 138 -8.20 -1.07 -13.08
CA ILE A 138 -9.23 -1.96 -12.51
C ILE A 138 -10.60 -1.31 -12.68
N ARG A 139 -11.62 -2.12 -12.89
CA ARG A 139 -13.03 -1.68 -12.88
C ARG A 139 -13.66 -1.95 -11.52
N ASP A 140 -14.25 -0.92 -10.94
CA ASP A 140 -15.02 -1.04 -9.71
C ASP A 140 -16.36 -1.77 -9.94
N ALA A 141 -17.15 -1.93 -8.87
CA ALA A 141 -18.44 -2.62 -8.92
C ALA A 141 -19.46 -1.95 -9.87
N ASP A 142 -19.32 -0.64 -10.12
CA ASP A 142 -20.16 0.13 -11.04
C ASP A 142 -19.60 0.17 -12.47
N GLY A 143 -18.42 -0.45 -12.70
CA GLY A 143 -17.74 -0.50 -13.98
C GLY A 143 -16.88 0.73 -14.30
N VAL A 144 -16.71 1.65 -13.35
CA VAL A 144 -15.83 2.82 -13.49
C VAL A 144 -14.38 2.36 -13.42
N GLU A 145 -13.55 2.90 -14.31
CA GLU A 145 -12.14 2.59 -14.37
C GLU A 145 -11.33 3.43 -13.38
N HIS A 146 -10.48 2.75 -12.62
CA HIS A 146 -9.52 3.33 -11.69
C HIS A 146 -8.11 2.88 -12.03
N TRP A 147 -7.14 3.76 -11.84
CA TRP A 147 -5.72 3.45 -11.95
C TRP A 147 -5.16 3.11 -10.57
N PHE A 148 -4.51 1.95 -10.46
CA PHE A 148 -3.86 1.52 -9.24
C PHE A 148 -2.35 1.44 -9.42
N LEU A 149 -1.62 1.85 -8.38
CA LEU A 149 -0.23 1.50 -8.16
C LEU A 149 -0.19 0.37 -7.14
N ASP A 150 0.21 -0.82 -7.57
CA ASP A 150 0.29 -2.01 -6.74
C ASP A 150 1.75 -2.34 -6.43
N ARG A 151 2.06 -2.51 -5.14
CA ARG A 151 3.40 -2.82 -4.65
C ARG A 151 3.37 -3.98 -3.68
N MET A 152 4.10 -5.04 -4.03
CA MET A 152 4.42 -6.12 -3.11
C MET A 152 5.46 -5.64 -2.09
N ILE A 153 5.17 -5.86 -0.80
CA ILE A 153 6.08 -5.59 0.32
C ILE A 153 6.85 -6.85 0.69
N GLU A 154 6.14 -7.97 0.88
CA GLU A 154 6.73 -9.19 1.43
C GLU A 154 6.23 -10.42 0.68
N ARG A 155 7.11 -11.42 0.56
CA ARG A 155 6.79 -12.76 0.09
C ARG A 155 7.21 -13.77 1.14
N ARG A 156 6.28 -14.59 1.61
CA ARG A 156 6.52 -15.65 2.59
C ARG A 156 6.12 -17.00 2.03
N VAL A 157 6.81 -18.06 2.47
CA VAL A 157 6.42 -19.44 2.20
C VAL A 157 5.98 -20.07 3.51
N VAL A 158 4.72 -20.50 3.57
CA VAL A 158 4.11 -21.10 4.77
C VAL A 158 3.51 -22.43 4.32
N ASP A 159 3.98 -23.55 4.89
CA ASP A 159 3.51 -24.90 4.55
C ASP A 159 3.49 -25.22 3.03
N GLY A 160 4.43 -24.63 2.27
CA GLY A 160 4.55 -24.80 0.83
C GLY A 160 3.59 -23.95 -0.01
N GLU A 161 2.79 -23.09 0.62
CA GLU A 161 1.99 -22.03 0.02
C GLU A 161 2.78 -20.71 -0.01
N ILE A 162 2.63 -19.94 -1.08
CA ILE A 162 3.30 -18.64 -1.23
C ILE A 162 2.30 -17.54 -0.90
N LEU A 163 2.61 -16.77 0.13
CA LEU A 163 1.85 -15.61 0.54
C LEU A 163 2.57 -14.34 0.10
N MET A 164 1.84 -13.45 -0.55
CA MET A 164 2.31 -12.15 -1.00
C MET A 164 1.51 -11.07 -0.28
N GLU A 165 2.22 -10.16 0.37
CA GLU A 165 1.63 -9.05 1.12
C GLU A 165 2.03 -7.76 0.44
N GLY A 166 1.06 -6.87 0.27
CA GLY A 166 1.29 -5.63 -0.46
C GLY A 166 0.19 -4.61 -0.21
N PHE A 167 0.31 -3.51 -0.92
CA PHE A 167 -0.72 -2.49 -0.95
C PHE A 167 -0.96 -1.99 -2.37
N ALA A 168 -2.19 -1.57 -2.61
CA ALA A 168 -2.65 -1.00 -3.86
C ALA A 168 -3.20 0.41 -3.59
N SER A 169 -2.55 1.42 -4.17
CA SER A 169 -2.92 2.83 -4.05
C SER A 169 -3.72 3.28 -5.26
N ASP A 170 -4.87 3.93 -5.05
CA ASP A 170 -5.58 4.59 -6.14
C ASP A 170 -4.81 5.84 -6.59
N ILE A 171 -4.33 5.82 -7.83
CA ILE A 171 -3.58 6.89 -8.49
C ILE A 171 -4.38 7.55 -9.62
N THR A 172 -5.70 7.35 -9.65
CA THR A 172 -6.60 7.86 -10.70
C THR A 172 -6.54 9.37 -10.81
N VAL A 173 -6.58 10.09 -9.68
CA VAL A 173 -6.46 11.56 -9.65
C VAL A 173 -5.14 12.00 -10.27
N ARG A 174 -4.03 11.38 -9.85
CA ARG A 174 -2.69 11.65 -10.39
C ARG A 174 -2.62 11.45 -11.90
N LYS A 175 -3.20 10.35 -12.41
CA LYS A 175 -3.23 10.07 -13.86
C LYS A 175 -4.10 11.05 -14.64
N ARG A 176 -5.23 11.50 -14.09
CA ARG A 176 -6.09 12.53 -14.70
C ARG A 176 -5.37 13.88 -14.77
N GLU A 177 -4.63 14.24 -13.74
CA GLU A 177 -3.82 15.46 -13.70
C GLU A 177 -2.67 15.40 -14.73
N GLU A 178 -1.94 14.28 -14.77
CA GLU A 178 -0.87 14.05 -15.75
C GLU A 178 -1.40 14.16 -17.19
N ALA A 179 -2.53 13.50 -17.50
CA ALA A 179 -3.16 13.58 -18.80
C ALA A 179 -3.62 15.00 -19.16
N THR A 180 -4.07 15.77 -18.17
CA THR A 180 -4.47 17.18 -18.36
C THR A 180 -3.25 18.04 -18.67
N LEU A 181 -2.13 17.83 -17.98
CA LEU A 181 -0.88 18.54 -18.23
C LEU A 181 -0.34 18.23 -19.63
N LEU A 182 -0.35 16.96 -20.05
CA LEU A 182 0.10 16.56 -21.38
C LEU A 182 -0.73 17.22 -22.49
N LYS A 183 -2.05 17.30 -22.33
CA LYS A 183 -2.93 18.03 -23.28
C LYS A 183 -2.57 19.52 -23.37
N LYS A 184 -2.30 20.17 -22.24
CA LYS A 184 -1.89 21.58 -22.21
C LYS A 184 -0.53 21.79 -22.89
N ILE A 185 0.41 20.87 -22.70
CA ILE A 185 1.72 20.92 -23.37
C ILE A 185 1.55 20.82 -24.89
N ASP A 186 0.77 19.85 -25.38
CA ASP A 186 0.48 19.72 -26.83
C ASP A 186 -0.20 20.97 -27.41
N GLU A 187 -1.13 21.57 -26.67
CA GLU A 187 -1.78 22.82 -27.08
C GLU A 187 -0.78 23.99 -27.16
N LEU A 188 0.07 24.14 -26.15
CA LEU A 188 1.11 25.18 -26.12
C LEU A 188 2.12 24.99 -27.26
N GLU A 189 2.56 23.76 -27.54
CA GLU A 189 3.47 23.47 -28.65
C GLU A 189 2.83 23.79 -30.00
N ARG A 190 1.53 23.50 -30.17
CA ARG A 190 0.78 23.84 -31.38
C ARG A 190 0.70 25.35 -31.58
N VAL A 191 0.34 26.10 -30.52
CA VAL A 191 0.27 27.57 -30.57
C VAL A 191 1.64 28.18 -30.83
N HIS A 192 2.68 27.71 -30.14
CA HIS A 192 4.04 28.19 -30.32
C HIS A 192 4.51 28.01 -31.77
N ARG A 193 4.27 26.85 -32.37
CA ARG A 193 4.61 26.57 -33.77
C ARG A 193 3.94 27.54 -34.74
N LEU A 194 2.66 27.83 -34.55
CA LEU A 194 1.91 28.77 -35.40
C LEU A 194 2.42 30.21 -35.26
N THR A 195 2.77 30.63 -34.04
CA THR A 195 3.35 31.97 -33.80
C THR A 195 4.70 32.11 -34.49
N VAL A 196 5.60 31.13 -34.35
CA VAL A 196 6.91 31.14 -35.00
C VAL A 196 6.77 31.16 -36.53
N ASP A 197 5.89 30.34 -37.10
CA ASP A 197 5.66 30.30 -38.55
C ASP A 197 5.13 31.64 -39.08
N ARG A 198 4.21 32.28 -38.33
CA ARG A 198 3.71 33.62 -38.65
C ARG A 198 4.83 34.66 -38.61
N GLU A 199 5.69 34.63 -37.60
CA GLU A 199 6.83 35.54 -37.47
C GLU A 199 7.83 35.36 -38.62
N LEU A 200 8.16 34.12 -38.96
CA LEU A 200 9.03 33.80 -40.10
C LEU A 200 8.46 34.31 -41.41
N THR A 201 7.15 34.12 -41.63
CA THR A 201 6.44 34.64 -42.81
C THR A 201 6.48 36.17 -42.85
N MET A 202 6.27 36.83 -41.71
CA MET A 202 6.37 38.29 -41.60
C MET A 202 7.79 38.81 -41.89
N VAL A 203 8.82 38.11 -41.40
CA VAL A 203 10.22 38.45 -41.69
C VAL A 203 10.53 38.28 -43.19
N ALA A 204 10.05 37.21 -43.82
CA ALA A 204 10.22 36.98 -45.26
C ALA A 204 9.55 38.10 -46.08
N LEU A 205 8.27 38.41 -45.78
CA LEU A 205 7.54 39.49 -46.46
C LEU A 205 8.23 40.86 -46.31
N LYS A 206 8.74 41.20 -45.12
CA LYS A 206 9.50 42.44 -44.91
C LYS A 206 10.77 42.49 -45.78
N LYS A 207 11.48 41.37 -45.93
CA LYS A 207 12.66 41.28 -46.82
C LYS A 207 12.26 41.46 -48.28
N ASP A 208 11.18 40.82 -48.73
CA ASP A 208 10.70 40.91 -50.11
C ASP A 208 10.26 42.33 -50.46
N ILE A 209 9.55 43.01 -49.56
CA ILE A 209 9.16 44.42 -49.75
C ILE A 209 10.39 45.31 -49.92
N ASN A 210 11.41 45.18 -49.06
CA ASN A 210 12.64 45.95 -49.21
C ASN A 210 13.35 45.66 -50.54
N ALA A 211 13.40 44.40 -50.97
CA ALA A 211 13.99 44.02 -52.25
C ALA A 211 13.28 44.67 -53.45
N LEU A 212 11.94 44.76 -53.40
CA LEU A 212 11.14 45.46 -54.41
C LEU A 212 11.37 46.97 -54.39
N LEU A 213 11.41 47.60 -53.22
CA LEU A 213 11.67 49.04 -53.08
C LEU A 213 13.02 49.44 -53.69
N ARG A 214 14.07 48.67 -53.40
CA ARG A 214 15.41 48.89 -53.99
C ARG A 214 15.39 48.79 -55.52
N ARG A 215 14.62 47.87 -56.10
CA ARG A 215 14.46 47.77 -57.56
C ARG A 215 13.76 48.98 -58.17
N CYS A 216 12.85 49.61 -57.43
CA CYS A 216 12.16 50.83 -57.83
C CYS A 216 12.99 52.12 -57.59
N GLY A 217 14.19 52.01 -57.02
CA GLY A 217 15.03 53.17 -56.66
C GLY A 217 14.61 53.85 -55.36
N GLU A 218 13.74 53.23 -54.56
CA GLU A 218 13.29 53.73 -53.26
C GLU A 218 14.15 53.17 -52.11
N ALA A 219 14.17 53.89 -50.99
CA ALA A 219 14.89 53.46 -49.78
C ALA A 219 14.17 52.32 -49.04
N ASP A 220 14.91 51.51 -48.28
CA ASP A 220 14.35 50.43 -47.46
C ASP A 220 13.30 50.96 -46.48
N ARG A 221 12.14 50.31 -46.47
CA ARG A 221 11.04 50.66 -45.55
C ARG A 221 11.18 49.98 -44.19
N TYR A 222 11.83 48.82 -44.12
CA TYR A 222 12.06 48.07 -42.89
C TYR A 222 13.57 47.93 -42.61
N THR A 223 14.05 48.32 -41.42
CA THR A 223 15.48 48.24 -41.08
C THR A 223 15.86 46.91 -40.42
N THR A 224 17.12 46.48 -40.52
CA THR A 224 17.63 45.24 -39.89
C THR A 224 17.46 45.18 -38.38
N ARG A 225 17.34 46.33 -37.70
CA ARG A 225 17.04 46.43 -36.25
C ARG A 225 15.58 46.13 -35.90
N SER A 226 14.67 46.19 -36.88
CA SER A 226 13.26 45.80 -36.76
C SER A 226 13.00 44.31 -37.04
N LEU A 227 14.08 43.55 -37.27
CA LEU A 227 14.07 42.09 -37.52
C LEU A 227 14.63 41.27 -36.33
N SER A 228 15.04 41.92 -35.24
CA SER A 228 15.72 41.29 -34.09
C SER A 228 15.22 41.72 -32.71
N ARG A 229 14.09 42.43 -32.62
CA ARG A 229 13.48 42.85 -31.34
C ARG A 229 12.18 42.09 -31.10
N GLU A 230 12.31 40.85 -30.61
CA GLU A 230 11.28 40.12 -29.85
C GLU A 230 11.93 38.83 -29.28
N GLN A 231 13.01 39.03 -28.52
CA GLN A 231 13.55 38.03 -27.58
C GLN A 231 13.19 38.44 -26.15
#